data_AF-A0A258EPH8-F1
#
_entry.id   AF-A0A258EPH8-F1
#
_cell.length_a   1.000
_cell.length_b   1.000
_cell.length_c   1.000
_cell.angle_alpha   90.00
_cell.angle_beta   90.00
_cell.angle_gamma   90.00
#
_symmetry.space_group_name_H-M   'P 1'
#
loop_
_entity.id
_entity.type
_entity.pdbx_description
1 polymer ?
#
loop_
_entity_poly.entity_id
_entity_poly.type
_entity_poly.pdbx_seq_one_letter_code
_entity_poly.pdbx_strand_id
1 'polypeptide(L)'
;MLRLLIGTGALLMAVGFGAAGWQYWQSRPTMEPVATAAAATANAPAAKAATRQRWLISPSGGLIAQDDVLAYLAQDRFVEGRTVQIRLQADLSDLLAEGEKLPGVEYLQVLADIRAPRVGEGLCAVMRQSLAADCAVNRARVVKDSVDPATGTALFQLELVFRMQDGTEETPDLAAHVLRTRVAALTPDPGAAGFASAGAALAAVLAATTAACAAEDVGKLCRPMRLRLDWAPGLPVEAKAEIGWLDPLPAGMFAAPPLTPASGG
;
A
#
# COMPACT_ATOMS: atom_id res chain seq x y z
N MET A 1 -40.50 41.04 14.88
CA MET A 1 -40.50 40.37 13.56
C MET A 1 -39.16 39.72 13.19
N LEU A 2 -38.00 40.26 13.58
CA LEU A 2 -36.68 39.67 13.29
C LEU A 2 -36.40 38.31 13.97
N ARG A 3 -36.98 38.05 15.15
CA ARG A 3 -36.80 36.78 15.90
C ARG A 3 -37.55 35.58 15.31
N LEU A 4 -38.58 35.82 14.49
CA LEU A 4 -39.37 34.77 13.83
C LEU A 4 -38.70 34.21 12.57
N LEU A 5 -37.85 35.00 11.92
CA LEU A 5 -37.07 34.61 10.72
C LEU A 5 -35.84 33.76 11.06
N ILE A 6 -35.23 33.98 12.23
CA ILE A 6 -34.06 33.19 12.68
C ILE A 6 -34.51 31.78 13.13
N GLY A 7 -35.70 31.67 13.74
CA GLY A 7 -36.28 30.39 14.15
C GLY A 7 -36.68 29.48 12.99
N THR A 8 -37.15 30.06 11.88
CA THR A 8 -37.53 29.30 10.67
C THR A 8 -36.32 28.86 9.84
N GLY A 9 -35.23 29.63 9.82
CA GLY A 9 -33.98 29.26 9.14
C GLY A 9 -33.26 28.06 9.77
N ALA A 10 -33.27 27.95 11.10
CA ALA A 10 -32.67 26.81 11.80
C ALA A 10 -33.49 25.51 11.62
N LEU A 11 -34.80 25.62 11.47
CA LEU A 11 -35.70 24.48 11.30
C LEU A 11 -35.61 23.87 9.90
N LEU A 12 -35.30 24.66 8.87
CA LEU A 12 -35.06 24.17 7.50
C LEU A 12 -33.72 23.44 7.34
N MET A 13 -32.69 23.84 8.09
CA MET A 13 -31.39 23.14 8.10
C MET A 13 -31.46 21.75 8.77
N ALA A 14 -32.33 21.57 9.76
CA ALA A 14 -32.53 20.28 10.43
C ALA A 14 -33.32 19.27 9.57
N VAL A 15 -34.20 19.74 8.69
CA VAL A 15 -35.00 18.88 7.80
C VAL A 15 -34.23 18.53 6.51
N GLY A 16 -33.33 19.40 6.04
CA GLY A 16 -32.55 19.18 4.81
C GLY A 16 -31.44 18.13 4.90
N PHE A 17 -30.83 17.95 6.09
CA PHE A 17 -29.72 16.99 6.29
C PHE A 17 -30.14 15.66 6.95
N GLY A 18 -31.41 15.51 7.35
CA GLY A 18 -31.92 14.26 7.92
C GLY A 18 -32.36 13.22 6.87
N ALA A 19 -32.80 13.65 5.69
CA ALA A 19 -33.45 12.74 4.73
C ALA A 19 -32.47 11.96 3.83
N ALA A 20 -31.35 12.55 3.42
CA ALA A 20 -30.39 11.89 2.53
C ALA A 20 -29.56 10.79 3.24
N GLY A 21 -29.29 10.95 4.54
CA GLY A 21 -28.59 9.94 5.35
C GLY A 21 -29.47 8.75 5.74
N TRP A 22 -30.78 8.93 5.86
CA TRP A 22 -31.72 7.89 6.26
C TRP A 22 -32.04 6.87 5.15
N GLN A 23 -32.01 7.29 3.88
CA GLN A 23 -32.25 6.39 2.74
C GLN A 23 -31.09 5.40 2.49
N TYR A 24 -29.87 5.76 2.87
CA TYR A 24 -28.71 4.84 2.84
C TYR A 24 -28.78 3.76 3.94
N TRP A 25 -29.50 4.03 5.04
CA TRP A 25 -29.66 3.06 6.12
C TRP A 25 -30.80 2.06 5.86
N GLN A 26 -31.85 2.46 5.13
CA GLN A 26 -32.98 1.58 4.76
C GLN A 26 -32.69 0.61 3.60
N SER A 27 -31.61 0.81 2.84
CA SER A 27 -31.25 -0.04 1.69
C SER A 27 -30.27 -1.17 2.02
N ARG A 28 -29.90 -1.33 3.29
CA ARG A 28 -29.18 -2.54 3.72
C ARG A 28 -30.18 -3.69 3.85
N PRO A 29 -29.90 -4.88 3.29
CA PRO A 29 -30.75 -6.04 3.51
C PRO A 29 -30.87 -6.30 5.01
N THR A 30 -32.12 -6.35 5.48
CA THR A 30 -32.47 -6.67 6.86
C THR A 30 -31.87 -8.03 7.19
N MET A 31 -30.84 -8.04 8.03
CA MET A 31 -30.29 -9.28 8.55
C MET A 31 -31.38 -9.88 9.44
N GLU A 32 -32.01 -10.96 8.98
CA GLU A 32 -32.97 -11.72 9.76
C GLU A 32 -32.34 -12.06 11.11
N PRO A 33 -33.07 -11.92 12.23
CA PRO A 33 -32.57 -12.37 13.52
C PRO A 33 -32.40 -13.87 13.42
N VAL A 34 -31.15 -14.33 13.46
CA VAL A 34 -30.82 -15.75 13.58
C VAL A 34 -31.50 -16.22 14.86
N ALA A 35 -32.59 -16.95 14.68
CA ALA A 35 -33.27 -17.65 15.75
C ALA A 35 -32.23 -18.49 16.48
N THR A 36 -32.21 -18.35 17.80
CA THR A 36 -31.56 -19.25 18.74
C THR A 36 -32.07 -20.66 18.52
N ALA A 37 -31.46 -21.39 17.60
CA ALA A 37 -31.60 -22.83 17.48
C ALA A 37 -30.56 -23.46 18.41
N ALA A 38 -30.99 -23.69 19.65
CA ALA A 38 -30.38 -24.68 20.50
C ALA A 38 -30.46 -26.05 19.82
N ALA A 39 -29.34 -26.79 19.88
CA ALA A 39 -29.19 -28.23 19.65
C ALA A 39 -29.47 -28.76 18.22
N ALA A 40 -28.41 -28.85 17.42
CA ALA A 40 -28.23 -29.96 16.49
C ALA A 40 -26.75 -30.32 16.34
N THR A 41 -26.40 -31.46 16.94
CA THR A 41 -25.28 -32.37 16.63
C THR A 41 -23.86 -31.81 16.57
N ALA A 42 -23.15 -32.07 17.67
CA ALA A 42 -21.71 -32.27 17.73
C ALA A 42 -21.23 -33.25 16.64
N ASN A 43 -20.32 -32.77 15.79
CA ASN A 43 -19.24 -33.48 15.08
C ASN A 43 -18.89 -32.80 13.73
N ALA A 44 -18.62 -31.49 13.77
CA ALA A 44 -17.75 -30.87 12.79
C ALA A 44 -16.44 -30.55 13.54
N PRO A 45 -15.25 -30.93 13.04
CA PRO A 45 -14.03 -30.43 13.63
C PRO A 45 -14.08 -28.91 13.48
N ALA A 46 -14.14 -28.20 14.60
CA ALA A 46 -13.91 -26.78 14.62
C ALA A 46 -12.57 -26.57 13.90
N ALA A 47 -12.59 -25.93 12.74
CA ALA A 47 -11.38 -25.42 12.12
C ALA A 47 -10.70 -24.62 13.22
N LYS A 48 -9.56 -25.15 13.72
CA LYS A 48 -8.75 -24.44 14.72
C LYS A 48 -8.63 -23.04 14.16
N ALA A 49 -9.13 -22.04 14.91
CA ALA A 49 -8.83 -20.66 14.62
C ALA A 49 -7.31 -20.62 14.55
N ALA A 50 -6.75 -20.58 13.34
CA ALA A 50 -5.32 -20.55 13.15
C ALA A 50 -4.89 -19.31 13.91
N THR A 51 -4.23 -19.51 15.05
CA THR A 51 -3.65 -18.44 15.83
C THR A 51 -2.84 -17.64 14.82
N ARG A 52 -3.30 -16.44 14.44
CA ARG A 52 -2.62 -15.66 13.39
C ARG A 52 -1.21 -15.47 13.90
N GLN A 53 -0.26 -16.20 13.33
CA GLN A 53 1.11 -16.13 13.75
C GLN A 53 1.60 -14.73 13.42
N ARG A 54 1.94 -13.95 14.44
CA ARG A 54 2.37 -12.54 14.32
C ARG A 54 3.87 -12.36 14.46
N TRP A 55 4.62 -13.45 14.38
CA TRP A 55 6.05 -13.50 14.59
C TRP A 55 6.70 -14.48 13.60
N LEU A 56 7.87 -14.11 13.09
CA LEU A 56 8.75 -14.97 12.31
C LEU A 56 10.16 -14.84 12.87
N ILE A 57 10.97 -15.87 12.67
CA ILE A 57 12.35 -15.93 13.14
C ILE A 57 13.28 -15.58 11.98
N SER A 58 14.37 -14.88 12.26
CA SER A 58 15.44 -14.59 11.31
C SER A 58 16.37 -15.80 11.15
N PRO A 59 17.22 -15.84 10.10
CA PRO A 59 18.26 -16.86 9.98
C PRO A 59 19.29 -16.88 11.13
N SER A 60 19.33 -15.83 11.96
CA SER A 60 20.19 -15.75 13.15
C SER A 60 19.48 -16.14 14.45
N GLY A 61 18.23 -16.60 14.38
CA GLY A 61 17.43 -16.99 15.55
C GLY A 61 16.76 -15.82 16.27
N GLY A 62 16.87 -14.60 15.77
CA GLY A 62 16.21 -13.40 16.32
C GLY A 62 14.77 -13.27 15.85
N LEU A 63 13.95 -12.50 16.60
CA LEU A 63 12.62 -12.13 16.14
C LEU A 63 12.70 -11.05 15.06
N ILE A 64 11.92 -11.22 13.98
CA ILE A 64 11.74 -10.19 12.96
C ILE A 64 10.77 -9.12 13.46
N ALA A 65 11.00 -7.86 13.06
CA ALA A 65 10.11 -6.75 13.37
C ALA A 65 8.67 -7.04 12.90
N GLN A 66 7.69 -6.69 13.73
CA GLN A 66 6.29 -7.02 13.45
C GLN A 66 5.80 -6.42 12.13
N ASP A 67 6.27 -5.24 11.76
CA ASP A 67 5.88 -4.58 10.51
C ASP A 67 6.34 -5.36 9.27
N ASP A 68 7.53 -5.95 9.33
CA ASP A 68 8.08 -6.78 8.25
C ASP A 68 7.35 -8.13 8.17
N VAL A 69 7.01 -8.73 9.32
CA VAL A 69 6.19 -9.94 9.38
C VAL A 69 4.80 -9.70 8.79
N LEU A 70 4.16 -8.58 9.12
CA LEU A 70 2.85 -8.22 8.59
C LEU A 70 2.91 -7.89 7.10
N ALA A 71 3.92 -7.15 6.65
CA ALA A 71 4.16 -6.88 5.23
C ALA A 71 4.31 -8.17 4.41
N TYR A 72 4.98 -9.18 4.99
CA TYR A 72 5.16 -10.48 4.35
C TYR A 72 3.94 -11.42 4.46
N LEU A 73 3.21 -11.47 5.59
CA LEU A 73 2.11 -12.44 5.77
C LEU A 73 0.74 -11.91 5.34
N ALA A 74 0.43 -10.64 5.56
CA ALA A 74 -0.90 -10.07 5.31
C ALA A 74 -1.05 -9.59 3.86
N GLN A 75 -1.17 -10.53 2.93
CA GLN A 75 -1.26 -10.26 1.49
C GLN A 75 -2.62 -9.70 1.06
N ASP A 76 -3.66 -10.04 1.81
CA ASP A 76 -5.08 -9.79 1.53
C ASP A 76 -5.57 -8.38 1.90
N ARG A 77 -4.70 -7.51 2.42
CA ARG A 77 -5.08 -6.17 2.92
C ARG A 77 -3.94 -5.17 2.79
N PHE A 78 -4.25 -3.88 2.88
CA PHE A 78 -3.21 -2.85 3.03
C PHE A 78 -2.51 -2.96 4.39
N VAL A 79 -1.19 -2.81 4.38
CA VAL A 79 -0.33 -2.80 5.57
C VAL A 79 0.74 -1.73 5.41
N GLU A 80 1.08 -1.04 6.49
CA GLU A 80 2.00 0.10 6.47
C GLU A 80 3.41 -0.28 6.01
N GLY A 81 3.85 -1.50 6.32
CA GLY A 81 5.16 -2.01 5.90
C GLY A 81 5.27 -2.33 4.41
N ARG A 82 4.16 -2.30 3.65
CA ARG A 82 4.14 -2.61 2.21
C ARG A 82 3.81 -1.41 1.34
N THR A 83 4.87 -0.74 0.88
CA THR A 83 4.78 0.57 0.22
C THR A 83 5.67 0.68 -1.01
N VAL A 84 5.29 1.59 -1.91
CA VAL A 84 6.13 2.11 -2.98
C VAL A 84 6.34 3.60 -2.73
N GLN A 85 7.57 3.98 -2.43
CA GLN A 85 8.00 5.36 -2.27
C GLN A 85 8.58 5.86 -3.58
N ILE A 86 8.02 6.94 -4.11
CA ILE A 86 8.39 7.49 -5.40
C ILE A 86 8.77 8.95 -5.20
N ARG A 87 9.98 9.31 -5.60
CA ARG A 87 10.39 10.70 -5.78
C ARG A 87 10.39 10.99 -7.27
N LEU A 88 9.62 11.98 -7.71
CA LEU A 88 9.51 12.27 -9.13
C LEU A 88 9.46 13.77 -9.44
N GLN A 89 10.11 14.18 -10.52
CA GLN A 89 10.01 15.54 -11.05
C GLN A 89 8.82 15.66 -12.00
N ALA A 90 8.04 16.72 -11.89
CA ALA A 90 6.94 17.01 -12.82
C ALA A 90 6.85 18.50 -13.15
N ASP A 91 6.31 18.79 -14.34
CA ASP A 91 5.95 20.13 -14.77
C ASP A 91 4.68 20.60 -14.05
N LEU A 92 4.71 21.81 -13.49
CA LEU A 92 3.58 22.38 -12.75
C LEU A 92 2.40 22.70 -13.67
N SER A 93 2.64 22.95 -14.96
CA SER A 93 1.58 23.15 -15.96
C SER A 93 0.70 21.93 -16.13
N ASP A 94 1.27 20.73 -16.01
CA ASP A 94 0.55 19.47 -16.22
C ASP A 94 -0.41 19.16 -15.08
N LEU A 95 -0.26 19.87 -13.95
CA LEU A 95 -1.10 19.74 -12.77
C LEU A 95 -2.33 20.66 -12.79
N LEU A 96 -2.43 21.52 -13.80
CA LEU A 96 -3.51 22.49 -13.95
C LEU A 96 -4.77 21.84 -14.56
N ALA A 97 -5.94 22.42 -14.26
CA ALA A 97 -7.15 22.12 -15.01
C ALA A 97 -7.16 22.85 -16.36
N GLU A 98 -8.04 22.44 -17.27
CA GLU A 98 -8.19 23.10 -18.56
C GLU A 98 -8.55 24.59 -18.38
N GLY A 99 -7.77 25.47 -19.02
CA GLY A 99 -7.95 26.92 -18.95
C GLY A 99 -7.38 27.59 -17.68
N GLU A 100 -6.85 26.84 -16.72
CA GLU A 100 -6.14 27.38 -15.55
C GLU A 100 -4.74 27.86 -15.96
N LYS A 101 -4.24 28.91 -15.31
CA LYS A 101 -2.89 29.45 -15.52
C LYS A 101 -2.06 29.24 -14.26
N LEU A 102 -0.75 29.12 -14.43
CA LEU A 102 0.16 29.10 -13.28
C LEU A 102 0.00 30.42 -12.49
N PRO A 103 -0.11 30.33 -11.15
CA PRO A 103 -0.16 31.50 -10.29
C PRO A 103 1.23 32.18 -10.20
N GLY A 104 1.29 33.30 -9.47
CA GLY A 104 2.55 33.97 -9.16
C GLY A 104 3.57 33.03 -8.47
N VAL A 105 4.86 33.35 -8.62
CA VAL A 105 5.98 32.53 -8.14
C VAL A 105 5.85 32.20 -6.65
N GLU A 106 5.40 33.17 -5.86
CA GLU A 106 5.16 33.06 -4.42
C GLU A 106 4.10 32.02 -4.02
N TYR A 107 3.24 31.62 -4.97
CA TYR A 107 2.17 30.65 -4.77
C TYR A 107 2.45 29.27 -5.40
N LEU A 108 3.52 29.12 -6.18
CA LEU A 108 3.82 27.85 -6.87
C LEU A 108 4.03 26.68 -5.92
N GLN A 109 4.68 26.91 -4.76
CA GLN A 109 4.87 25.88 -3.74
C GLN A 109 3.54 25.39 -3.16
N VAL A 110 2.60 26.31 -2.92
CA VAL A 110 1.28 25.99 -2.38
C VAL A 110 0.44 25.27 -3.42
N LEU A 111 0.48 25.71 -4.68
CA LEU A 111 -0.15 25.01 -5.80
C LEU A 111 0.37 23.57 -5.90
N ALA A 112 1.69 23.39 -5.93
CA ALA A 112 2.32 22.09 -6.05
C ALA A 112 1.89 21.15 -4.91
N ASP A 113 1.84 21.64 -3.66
CA ASP A 113 1.41 20.80 -2.54
C ASP A 113 -0.05 20.36 -2.64
N ILE A 114 -0.95 21.30 -2.97
CA ILE A 114 -2.39 21.02 -3.13
C ILE A 114 -2.64 20.05 -4.29
N ARG A 115 -1.86 20.17 -5.37
CA ARG A 115 -2.00 19.34 -6.58
C ARG A 115 -1.13 18.09 -6.58
N ALA A 116 -0.30 17.86 -5.56
CA ALA A 116 0.60 16.71 -5.47
C ALA A 116 -0.08 15.35 -5.74
N PRO A 117 -1.34 15.08 -5.31
CA PRO A 117 -2.01 13.82 -5.66
C PRO A 117 -2.15 13.57 -7.17
N ARG A 118 -2.26 14.62 -7.99
CA ARG A 118 -2.42 14.50 -9.46
C ARG A 118 -1.18 13.93 -10.13
N VAL A 119 -0.01 14.19 -9.56
CA VAL A 119 1.28 13.67 -10.03
C VAL A 119 1.32 12.12 -9.99
N GLY A 120 0.53 11.52 -9.10
CA GLY A 120 0.40 10.07 -8.97
C GLY A 120 -0.68 9.44 -9.84
N GLU A 121 -1.40 10.22 -10.65
CA GLU A 121 -2.44 9.71 -11.54
C GLU A 121 -1.88 8.60 -12.45
N GLY A 122 -2.58 7.47 -12.52
CA GLY A 122 -2.17 6.32 -13.33
C GLY A 122 -1.13 5.38 -12.69
N LEU A 123 -0.37 5.79 -11.67
CA LEU A 123 0.65 4.93 -11.05
C LEU A 123 0.04 3.67 -10.40
N CYS A 124 -1.12 3.80 -9.76
CA CYS A 124 -1.83 2.64 -9.22
C CYS A 124 -2.39 1.70 -10.32
N ALA A 125 -2.64 2.20 -11.53
CA ALA A 125 -3.00 1.32 -12.64
C ALA A 125 -1.82 0.46 -13.05
N VAL A 126 -0.60 1.03 -13.10
CA VAL A 126 0.65 0.30 -13.36
C VAL A 126 0.86 -0.79 -12.29
N MET A 127 0.69 -0.45 -11.01
CA MET A 127 0.80 -1.42 -9.91
C MET A 127 -0.16 -2.61 -10.08
N ARG A 128 -1.43 -2.34 -10.43
CA ARG A 128 -2.46 -3.39 -10.61
C ARG A 128 -2.24 -4.26 -11.84
N GLN A 129 -1.68 -3.71 -12.91
CA GLN A 129 -1.33 -4.47 -14.12
C GLN A 129 -0.12 -5.39 -13.90
N SER A 130 0.70 -5.14 -12.88
CA SER A 130 1.93 -5.88 -12.62
C SER A 130 1.81 -6.89 -11.48
N LEU A 131 1.60 -6.44 -10.23
CA LEU A 131 1.72 -7.30 -9.05
C LEU A 131 0.65 -7.09 -7.98
N ALA A 132 -0.05 -5.96 -8.01
CA ALA A 132 -1.02 -5.60 -6.99
C ALA A 132 -2.43 -6.08 -7.37
N ALA A 133 -3.20 -6.56 -6.39
CA ALA A 133 -4.65 -6.70 -6.54
C ALA A 133 -5.35 -5.36 -6.33
N ASP A 134 -4.81 -4.52 -5.44
CA ASP A 134 -5.33 -3.18 -5.17
C ASP A 134 -4.20 -2.22 -4.83
N CYS A 135 -4.39 -0.93 -5.13
CA CYS A 135 -3.41 0.12 -4.91
C CYS A 135 -4.11 1.44 -4.57
N ALA A 136 -3.58 2.15 -3.59
CA ALA A 136 -4.01 3.49 -3.22
C ALA A 136 -2.82 4.42 -2.99
N VAL A 137 -3.02 5.71 -3.26
CA VAL A 137 -2.07 6.77 -2.87
C VAL A 137 -2.28 7.05 -1.37
N ASN A 138 -1.30 6.70 -0.54
CA ASN A 138 -1.36 6.98 0.90
C ASN A 138 -0.94 8.42 1.21
N ARG A 139 0.10 8.91 0.53
CA ARG A 139 0.61 10.27 0.70
C ARG A 139 1.15 10.80 -0.62
N ALA A 140 0.91 12.07 -0.88
CA ALA A 140 1.54 12.82 -1.95
C ALA A 140 1.81 14.24 -1.46
N ARG A 141 3.05 14.71 -1.62
CA ARG A 141 3.50 16.04 -1.19
C ARG A 141 4.54 16.55 -2.18
N VAL A 142 4.62 17.86 -2.32
CA VAL A 142 5.78 18.50 -2.94
C VAL A 142 6.96 18.47 -1.96
N VAL A 143 8.18 18.26 -2.46
CA VAL A 143 9.39 18.41 -1.66
C VAL A 143 9.57 19.89 -1.36
N LYS A 144 9.78 20.23 -0.08
CA LYS A 144 9.98 21.61 0.34
C LYS A 144 11.13 22.25 -0.42
N ASP A 145 10.94 23.50 -0.87
CA ASP A 145 11.95 24.32 -1.55
C ASP A 145 12.48 23.69 -2.85
N SER A 146 11.71 22.79 -3.48
CA SER A 146 12.07 22.13 -4.74
C SER A 146 11.45 22.73 -6.00
N VAL A 147 10.58 23.72 -5.84
CA VAL A 147 9.96 24.42 -6.97
C VAL A 147 11.01 25.27 -7.68
N ASP A 148 11.17 25.03 -8.97
CA ASP A 148 11.98 25.86 -9.85
C ASP A 148 11.07 26.71 -10.73
N PRO A 149 10.95 28.03 -10.46
CA PRO A 149 10.10 28.92 -11.26
C PRO A 149 10.66 29.19 -12.66
N ALA A 150 11.96 28.97 -12.91
CA ALA A 150 12.56 29.20 -14.22
C ALA A 150 12.19 28.09 -15.20
N THR A 151 12.16 26.84 -14.73
CA THR A 151 11.75 25.68 -15.53
C THR A 151 10.27 25.33 -15.38
N GLY A 152 9.59 25.84 -14.34
CA GLY A 152 8.21 25.51 -14.06
C GLY A 152 8.02 24.10 -13.51
N THR A 153 9.05 23.53 -12.88
CA THR A 153 9.04 22.15 -12.37
C THR A 153 9.11 22.09 -10.84
N ALA A 154 8.75 20.94 -10.27
CA ALA A 154 8.97 20.66 -8.85
C ALA A 154 9.25 19.17 -8.61
N LEU A 155 9.88 18.86 -7.48
CA LEU A 155 10.03 17.48 -7.02
C LEU A 155 8.87 17.10 -6.10
N PHE A 156 8.32 15.90 -6.30
CA PHE A 156 7.24 15.34 -5.52
C PHE A 156 7.68 14.06 -4.83
N GLN A 157 7.13 13.83 -3.65
CA GLN A 157 7.25 12.57 -2.93
C GLN A 157 5.87 11.94 -2.79
N LEU A 158 5.74 10.73 -3.35
CA LEU A 158 4.54 9.92 -3.29
C LEU A 158 4.81 8.65 -2.50
N GLU A 159 3.79 8.19 -1.79
CA GLU A 159 3.76 6.89 -1.15
C GLU A 159 2.49 6.18 -1.62
N LEU A 160 2.68 5.06 -2.30
CA LEU A 160 1.62 4.14 -2.67
C LEU A 160 1.60 3.00 -1.66
N VAL A 161 0.41 2.57 -1.26
CA VAL A 161 0.19 1.32 -0.52
C VAL A 161 -0.49 0.34 -1.46
N PHE A 162 -0.16 -0.95 -1.32
CA PHE A 162 -0.72 -1.98 -2.19
C PHE A 162 -1.10 -3.26 -1.47
N ARG A 163 -2.14 -3.92 -1.99
CA ARG A 163 -2.53 -5.30 -1.69
C ARG A 163 -1.92 -6.20 -2.75
N MET A 164 -1.30 -7.30 -2.36
CA MET A 164 -0.73 -8.25 -3.31
C MET A 164 -1.83 -9.07 -3.99
N GLN A 165 -1.57 -9.53 -5.21
CA GLN A 165 -2.45 -10.52 -5.83
C GLN A 165 -2.51 -11.79 -4.98
N ASP A 166 -3.70 -12.38 -4.89
CA ASP A 166 -3.90 -13.61 -4.14
C ASP A 166 -3.09 -14.72 -4.83
N GLY A 167 -2.05 -15.20 -4.14
CA GLY A 167 -1.28 -16.36 -4.57
C GLY A 167 -2.08 -17.63 -4.31
N THR A 168 -1.93 -18.62 -5.19
CA THR A 168 -2.49 -19.96 -4.97
C THR A 168 -1.50 -20.88 -4.23
N GLU A 169 -0.27 -20.42 -4.00
CA GLU A 169 0.73 -21.16 -3.25
C GLU A 169 0.35 -21.26 -1.77
N GLU A 170 0.33 -22.48 -1.27
CA GLU A 170 0.21 -22.71 0.16
C GLU A 170 1.43 -22.12 0.87
N THR A 171 1.19 -21.31 1.90
CA THR A 171 2.27 -20.76 2.71
C THR A 171 2.89 -21.91 3.50
N PRO A 172 4.23 -22.09 3.46
CA PRO A 172 4.87 -23.20 4.15
C PRO A 172 4.73 -23.06 5.68
N ASP A 173 4.99 -24.14 6.41
CA ASP A 173 4.94 -24.12 7.88
C ASP A 173 5.90 -23.07 8.45
N LEU A 174 5.33 -22.00 8.99
CA LEU A 174 6.07 -20.85 9.53
C LEU A 174 6.92 -21.22 10.74
N ALA A 175 6.62 -22.32 11.44
CA ALA A 175 7.45 -22.81 12.54
C ALA A 175 8.71 -23.54 12.03
N ALA A 176 8.68 -24.01 10.78
CA ALA A 176 9.79 -24.71 10.12
C ALA A 176 10.62 -23.82 9.18
N HIS A 177 10.29 -22.52 9.09
CA HIS A 177 10.92 -21.58 8.17
C HIS A 177 11.37 -20.29 8.87
N VAL A 178 12.37 -19.65 8.29
CA VAL A 178 12.85 -18.32 8.67
C VAL A 178 12.49 -17.32 7.59
N LEU A 179 12.14 -16.10 7.98
CA LEU A 179 11.96 -15.00 7.03
C LEU A 179 13.31 -14.39 6.70
N ARG A 180 13.65 -14.39 5.42
CA ARG A 180 14.80 -13.67 4.87
C ARG A 180 14.32 -12.45 4.12
N THR A 181 15.11 -11.39 4.21
CA THR A 181 14.90 -10.18 3.44
C THR A 181 16.20 -9.78 2.75
N ARG A 182 16.07 -9.15 1.59
CA ARG A 182 17.19 -8.60 0.83
C ARG A 182 16.77 -7.28 0.21
N VAL A 183 17.68 -6.31 0.26
CA VAL A 183 17.55 -5.09 -0.55
C VAL A 183 18.29 -5.32 -1.86
N ALA A 184 17.52 -5.47 -2.95
CA ALA A 184 18.04 -5.53 -4.31
C ALA A 184 18.17 -4.10 -4.86
N ALA A 185 19.39 -3.72 -5.24
CA ALA A 185 19.57 -2.57 -6.13
C ALA A 185 19.07 -2.96 -7.51
N LEU A 186 18.22 -2.12 -8.09
CA LEU A 186 17.59 -2.39 -9.37
C LEU A 186 18.26 -1.50 -10.43
N THR A 187 18.84 -2.14 -11.43
CA THR A 187 19.38 -1.48 -12.63
C THR A 187 18.46 -1.81 -13.80
N PRO A 188 17.34 -1.10 -13.95
CA PRO A 188 16.44 -1.33 -15.08
C PRO A 188 17.13 -0.87 -16.39
N ASP A 189 16.87 -1.58 -17.50
CA ASP A 189 17.60 -1.42 -18.76
C ASP A 189 17.42 -0.01 -19.38
N PRO A 190 18.46 0.84 -19.45
CA PRO A 190 18.39 2.21 -19.94
C PRO A 190 17.99 2.32 -21.42
N GLY A 191 18.10 1.24 -22.20
CA GLY A 191 17.73 1.20 -23.62
C GLY A 191 16.26 0.86 -23.89
N ALA A 192 15.52 0.41 -22.87
CA ALA A 192 14.08 0.24 -23.00
C ALA A 192 13.41 1.62 -23.07
N ALA A 193 12.42 1.79 -23.95
CA ALA A 193 11.54 2.97 -24.00
C ALA A 193 10.80 3.27 -22.66
N GLY A 194 11.06 2.47 -21.63
CA GLY A 194 10.46 2.45 -20.31
C GLY A 194 10.79 3.62 -19.39
N PHE A 195 11.49 4.68 -19.82
CA PHE A 195 11.79 5.83 -18.93
C PHE A 195 11.27 7.17 -19.43
N ALA A 196 10.50 7.17 -20.53
CA ALA A 196 9.87 8.37 -21.05
C ALA A 196 8.84 8.99 -20.07
N SER A 197 8.37 8.23 -19.08
CA SER A 197 7.45 8.70 -18.05
C SER A 197 7.67 7.98 -16.72
N ALA A 198 7.21 8.58 -15.62
CA ALA A 198 7.23 7.97 -14.29
C ALA A 198 6.49 6.62 -14.25
N GLY A 199 5.38 6.49 -14.97
CA GLY A 199 4.62 5.23 -15.05
C GLY A 199 5.38 4.13 -15.76
N ALA A 200 6.09 4.46 -16.84
CA ALA A 200 6.95 3.51 -17.53
C ALA A 200 8.14 3.09 -16.65
N ALA A 201 8.73 4.05 -15.92
CA ALA A 201 9.84 3.77 -15.00
C ALA A 201 9.41 2.83 -13.88
N LEU A 202 8.23 3.08 -13.29
CA LEU A 202 7.63 2.20 -12.30
C LEU A 202 7.40 0.80 -12.87
N ALA A 203 6.86 0.66 -14.09
CA ALA A 203 6.66 -0.64 -14.72
C ALA A 203 7.97 -1.42 -14.89
N ALA A 204 9.03 -0.76 -15.36
CA ALA A 204 10.35 -1.38 -15.51
C ALA A 204 10.94 -1.84 -14.16
N VAL A 205 10.77 -1.02 -13.13
CA VAL A 205 11.24 -1.33 -11.78
C VAL A 205 10.45 -2.48 -11.15
N LEU A 206 9.14 -2.57 -11.37
CA LEU A 206 8.33 -3.70 -10.92
C LEU A 206 8.76 -5.00 -11.63
N ALA A 207 9.03 -4.95 -12.93
CA ALA A 207 9.55 -6.09 -13.68
C ALA A 207 10.93 -6.54 -13.14
N ALA A 208 11.84 -5.60 -12.85
CA ALA A 208 13.12 -5.89 -12.24
C ALA A 208 12.98 -6.48 -10.82
N THR A 209 11.97 -6.05 -10.06
CA THR A 209 11.65 -6.61 -8.74
C THR A 209 11.16 -8.05 -8.85
N THR A 210 10.29 -8.34 -9.83
CA THR A 210 9.86 -9.72 -10.12
C THR A 210 11.05 -10.60 -10.51
N ALA A 211 11.97 -10.10 -11.33
CA ALA A 211 13.19 -10.83 -11.69
C ALA A 211 14.10 -11.08 -10.48
N ALA A 212 14.24 -10.09 -9.58
CA ALA A 212 14.99 -10.25 -8.35
C ALA A 212 14.39 -11.32 -7.43
N CYS A 213 13.06 -11.44 -7.38
CA CYS A 213 12.38 -12.51 -6.66
C CYS A 213 12.56 -13.88 -7.33
N ALA A 214 12.51 -13.94 -8.67
CA ALA A 214 12.72 -15.18 -9.40
C ALA A 214 14.14 -15.75 -9.20
N ALA A 215 15.13 -14.90 -8.96
CA ALA A 215 16.52 -15.29 -8.72
C ALA A 215 16.77 -15.97 -7.35
N GLU A 216 15.81 -15.95 -6.42
CA GLU A 216 15.94 -16.64 -5.12
C GLU A 216 15.50 -18.11 -5.18
N ASP A 217 15.01 -18.62 -6.31
CA ASP A 217 14.56 -20.00 -6.51
C ASP A 217 13.45 -20.49 -5.56
N VAL A 218 12.78 -19.58 -4.84
CA VAL A 218 11.64 -19.86 -3.93
C VAL A 218 10.27 -19.65 -4.59
N GLY A 219 10.25 -19.46 -5.91
CA GLY A 219 9.03 -19.24 -6.70
C GLY A 219 8.21 -18.05 -6.20
N LYS A 220 6.89 -18.21 -6.11
CA LYS A 220 5.98 -17.13 -5.69
C LYS A 220 5.94 -16.87 -4.17
N LEU A 221 6.78 -17.56 -3.40
CA LEU A 221 6.97 -17.27 -1.98
C LEU A 221 7.89 -16.07 -1.75
N CYS A 222 8.61 -15.61 -2.78
CA CYS A 222 9.26 -14.30 -2.74
C CYS A 222 8.25 -13.18 -3.00
N ARG A 223 8.27 -12.16 -2.16
CA ARG A 223 7.29 -11.06 -2.16
C ARG A 223 8.00 -9.72 -2.08
N PRO A 224 7.61 -8.73 -2.91
CA PRO A 224 8.05 -7.36 -2.73
C PRO A 224 7.42 -6.79 -1.46
N MET A 225 8.26 -6.25 -0.58
CA MET A 225 7.83 -5.62 0.66
C MET A 225 7.87 -4.10 0.50
N ARG A 226 9.00 -3.54 0.11
CA ARG A 226 9.14 -2.09 -0.09
C ARG A 226 9.81 -1.81 -1.41
N LEU A 227 9.39 -0.75 -2.08
CA LEU A 227 10.03 -0.28 -3.30
C LEU A 227 10.35 1.21 -3.17
N ARG A 228 11.54 1.61 -3.62
CA ARG A 228 11.95 3.00 -3.78
C ARG A 228 12.30 3.26 -5.23
N LEU A 229 11.80 4.38 -5.75
CA LEU A 229 12.03 4.85 -7.11
C LEU A 229 12.30 6.35 -7.07
N ASP A 230 13.45 6.77 -7.57
CA ASP A 230 13.76 8.15 -7.90
C ASP A 230 13.76 8.31 -9.43
N TRP A 231 12.89 9.18 -9.95
CA TRP A 231 12.73 9.42 -11.39
C TRP A 231 12.73 10.91 -11.71
N ALA A 232 13.42 11.29 -12.77
CA ALA A 232 13.33 12.62 -13.36
C ALA A 232 13.54 12.52 -14.87
N PRO A 233 12.88 13.39 -15.68
CA PRO A 233 13.09 13.41 -17.12
C PRO A 233 14.58 13.55 -17.48
N GLY A 234 15.08 12.65 -18.33
CA GLY A 234 16.46 12.70 -18.84
C GLY A 234 17.56 12.29 -17.86
N LEU A 235 17.23 11.90 -16.62
CA LEU A 235 18.18 11.36 -15.65
C LEU A 235 18.09 9.83 -15.56
N PRO A 236 19.19 9.14 -15.18
CA PRO A 236 19.14 7.72 -14.85
C PRO A 236 18.15 7.46 -13.71
N VAL A 237 17.42 6.35 -13.81
CA VAL A 237 16.51 5.91 -12.75
C VAL A 237 17.29 5.21 -11.64
N GLU A 238 17.08 5.63 -10.40
CA GLU A 238 17.59 4.94 -9.23
C GLU A 238 16.44 4.21 -8.54
N ALA A 239 16.60 2.89 -8.33
CA ALA A 239 15.57 2.09 -7.70
C ALA A 239 16.13 1.00 -6.80
N LYS A 240 15.39 0.69 -5.74
CA LYS A 240 15.69 -0.40 -4.79
C LYS A 240 14.42 -1.10 -4.41
N ALA A 241 14.45 -2.44 -4.38
CA ALA A 241 13.38 -3.25 -3.82
C ALA A 241 13.87 -3.99 -2.60
N GLU A 242 13.12 -3.90 -1.51
CA GLU A 242 13.19 -4.86 -0.42
C GLU A 242 12.24 -6.02 -0.74
N ILE A 243 12.82 -7.21 -0.91
CA ILE A 243 12.08 -8.45 -1.13
C ILE A 243 12.23 -9.35 0.09
N GLY A 244 11.19 -10.13 0.39
CA GLY A 244 11.21 -11.11 1.46
C GLY A 244 10.75 -12.48 0.99
N TRP A 245 11.28 -13.55 1.60
CA TRP A 245 10.90 -14.93 1.33
C TRP A 245 11.14 -15.82 2.55
N LEU A 246 10.53 -17.01 2.53
CA LEU A 246 10.70 -18.02 3.57
C LEU A 246 11.72 -19.07 3.12
N ASP A 247 12.80 -19.20 3.86
CA ASP A 247 13.76 -20.30 3.72
C ASP A 247 13.54 -21.33 4.84
N PRO A 248 13.87 -22.62 4.62
CA PRO A 248 13.86 -23.60 5.69
C PRO A 248 14.72 -23.16 6.88
N LEU A 249 14.37 -23.61 8.08
CA LEU A 249 15.20 -23.42 9.27
C LEU A 249 16.66 -23.88 9.00
N PRO A 250 17.66 -23.02 9.27
CA PRO A 250 19.05 -23.43 9.16
C PRO A 250 19.38 -24.61 10.07
N ALA A 251 20.33 -25.44 9.65
CA ALA A 251 20.77 -26.60 10.41
C ALA A 251 21.18 -26.21 11.85
N GLY A 252 20.68 -26.96 12.84
CA GLY A 252 20.95 -26.71 14.26
C GLY A 252 19.97 -25.74 14.94
N MET A 253 19.06 -25.10 14.20
CA MET A 253 17.89 -24.44 14.79
C MET A 253 16.69 -25.39 14.85
N PHE A 254 15.92 -25.25 15.93
CA PHE A 254 14.72 -26.03 16.17
C PHE A 254 13.51 -25.10 16.22
N ALA A 255 12.35 -25.59 15.77
CA ALA A 255 11.10 -24.87 15.90
C ALA A 255 10.89 -24.46 17.36
N ALA A 256 10.63 -23.17 17.59
CA ALA A 256 10.32 -22.69 18.92
C ALA A 256 9.05 -23.43 19.40
N PRO A 257 9.06 -24.04 20.61
CA PRO A 257 7.87 -24.67 21.14
C PRO A 257 6.75 -23.61 21.25
N PRO A 258 5.48 -24.00 21.03
CA PRO A 258 4.38 -23.06 21.08
C PRO A 258 4.35 -22.34 22.44
N LEU A 259 4.33 -21.01 22.41
CA LEU A 259 4.22 -20.21 23.63
C LEU A 259 2.87 -20.50 24.28
N THR A 260 2.88 -21.25 25.38
CA THR A 260 1.69 -21.40 26.24
C THR A 260 1.33 -20.03 26.81
N PRO A 261 0.06 -19.61 26.73
CA PRO A 261 -0.38 -18.38 27.38
C PRO A 261 0.04 -18.40 28.86
N ALA A 262 0.62 -17.30 29.34
CA ALA A 262 0.98 -17.20 30.75
C ALA A 262 -0.26 -17.47 31.62
N SER A 263 -0.13 -18.39 32.57
CA SER A 263 -1.19 -18.67 33.54
C SER A 263 -1.30 -17.50 34.51
N GLY A 264 -2.21 -16.56 34.24
CA GLY A 264 -2.57 -15.50 35.17
C GLY A 264 -2.85 -14.17 34.48
N GLY A 265 -4.13 -13.90 34.24
CA GLY A 265 -4.71 -12.57 34.04
C GLY A 265 -5.81 -12.36 35.05
#